data_AF-F3Y7W1-F1
#
_entry.id   AF-F3Y7W1-F1
#
_cell.length_a   1.000
_cell.length_b   1.000
_cell.length_c   1.000
_cell.angle_alpha   90.00
_cell.angle_beta   90.00
_cell.angle_gamma   90.00
#
_symmetry.space_group_name_H-M   'P 1'
#
loop_
_entity.id
_entity.type
_entity.pdbx_description
1 polymer ?
#
loop_
_entity_poly.entity_id
_entity_poly.type
_entity_poly.pdbx_seq_one_letter_code
_entity_poly.pdbx_strand_id
1 'polypeptide(L)'
;MMIIQNNLDSITSSTNPDQTSNVLYVSNTFIKYSPIKLSKQLRNKINNLSPFENFILIPETQKNNYSFLKKKWINNIENEAKSSAKDNKVVNANIKTTAGLYENSANVFVYPVFSNGGQLTSNECFVHHPIIVVGTPYSNLAMYPDGWNVRITQPTKVTEFIKKNNLTSYMGSLTNGLFSINEKFNSVKNKKEILLISTIISIVSSILLLMLINTIYFYQGRKKFFIERLAGKSMLAIHKNYLIVVVAINVFITLICLFLRAYLLVTLTPIIYLLLILSIFSIQLKREKQLNILYLKGE
;
A
#
# COMPACT_ATOMS: atom_id res chain seq x y z
N MET A 1 -4.33 -12.98 -32.45
CA MET A 1 -4.64 -11.61 -32.92
C MET A 1 -6.13 -11.53 -33.25
N MET A 2 -6.91 -10.90 -32.38
CA MET A 2 -8.22 -10.32 -32.72
C MET A 2 -8.48 -9.19 -31.73
N ILE A 3 -8.47 -7.97 -32.26
CA ILE A 3 -8.81 -6.72 -31.57
C ILE A 3 -10.33 -6.63 -31.56
N ILE A 4 -10.93 -6.41 -30.40
CA ILE A 4 -12.21 -5.73 -30.28
C ILE A 4 -12.05 -4.66 -29.21
N GLN A 5 -11.73 -3.46 -29.68
CA GLN A 5 -11.84 -2.23 -28.94
C GLN A 5 -13.18 -1.63 -29.35
N ASN A 6 -14.10 -1.47 -28.40
CA ASN A 6 -15.22 -0.55 -28.53
C ASN A 6 -15.69 -0.14 -27.12
N ASN A 7 -15.32 1.10 -26.78
CA ASN A 7 -15.89 2.00 -25.78
C ASN A 7 -16.50 1.40 -24.50
N LEU A 8 -15.68 1.35 -23.46
CA LEU A 8 -16.08 1.81 -22.13
C LEU A 8 -15.08 2.87 -21.68
N ASP A 9 -15.33 4.12 -22.07
CA ASP A 9 -14.71 5.25 -21.42
C ASP A 9 -15.14 5.27 -19.94
N SER A 10 -14.15 5.43 -19.05
CA SER A 10 -14.27 5.70 -17.61
C SER A 10 -14.58 4.57 -16.63
N ILE A 11 -13.96 3.38 -16.74
CA ILE A 11 -13.66 2.58 -15.54
C ILE A 11 -12.22 2.06 -15.64
N THR A 12 -11.34 2.63 -14.83
CA THR A 12 -9.99 2.13 -14.56
C THR A 12 -10.08 0.74 -13.91
N SER A 13 -10.10 -0.32 -14.72
CA SER A 13 -10.00 -1.71 -14.24
C SER A 13 -8.62 -2.26 -14.59
N SER A 14 -7.70 -2.19 -13.64
CA SER A 14 -6.38 -2.81 -13.68
C SER A 14 -6.46 -4.32 -13.44
N THR A 15 -6.19 -5.06 -14.52
CA THR A 15 -5.40 -6.31 -14.67
C THR A 15 -5.65 -7.53 -13.77
N ASN A 16 -5.96 -8.65 -14.45
CA ASN A 16 -6.05 -10.04 -13.97
C ASN A 16 -5.06 -10.94 -14.77
N PRO A 17 -4.85 -12.24 -14.44
CA PRO A 17 -3.93 -13.15 -15.13
C PRO A 17 -4.50 -13.71 -16.45
N ASP A 18 -5.39 -12.95 -17.08
CA ASP A 18 -5.60 -12.99 -18.52
C ASP A 18 -5.51 -11.52 -18.96
N GLN A 19 -4.57 -11.19 -19.84
CA GLN A 19 -4.01 -9.84 -20.05
C GLN A 19 -5.02 -8.78 -20.55
N THR A 20 -6.31 -9.10 -20.62
CA THR A 20 -7.35 -8.27 -21.24
C THR A 20 -8.68 -8.21 -20.49
N SER A 21 -8.89 -8.95 -19.39
CA SER A 21 -10.20 -8.95 -18.70
C SER A 21 -10.11 -9.06 -17.17
N ASN A 22 -11.06 -8.45 -16.45
CA ASN A 22 -11.17 -8.50 -14.99
C ASN A 22 -11.74 -9.86 -14.51
N VAL A 23 -11.03 -10.97 -14.79
CA VAL A 23 -11.46 -12.34 -14.48
C VAL A 23 -10.41 -13.16 -13.72
N LEU A 24 -10.81 -13.76 -12.59
CA LEU A 24 -9.98 -14.61 -11.76
C LEU A 24 -10.32 -16.09 -11.96
N TYR A 25 -9.31 -16.91 -12.25
CA TYR A 25 -9.43 -18.37 -12.24
C TYR A 25 -8.91 -18.90 -10.91
N VAL A 26 -9.78 -19.57 -10.14
CA VAL A 26 -9.45 -20.00 -8.77
C VAL A 26 -9.95 -21.41 -8.48
N SER A 27 -9.24 -22.11 -7.60
CA SER A 27 -9.71 -23.38 -7.07
C SER A 27 -10.92 -23.19 -6.15
N ASN A 28 -11.73 -24.22 -5.97
CA ASN A 28 -12.77 -24.26 -4.94
C ASN A 28 -12.23 -23.95 -3.53
N THR A 29 -10.98 -24.34 -3.21
CA THR A 29 -10.32 -24.05 -1.94
C THR A 29 -10.09 -22.55 -1.71
N PHE A 30 -9.89 -21.75 -2.76
CA PHE A 30 -9.74 -20.31 -2.64
C PHE A 30 -10.99 -19.67 -2.02
N ILE A 31 -12.18 -20.10 -2.42
CA ILE A 31 -13.46 -19.57 -1.92
C ILE A 31 -13.66 -19.84 -0.42
N LYS A 32 -13.01 -20.88 0.12
CA LYS A 32 -13.02 -21.19 1.55
C LYS A 32 -12.28 -20.13 2.38
N TYR A 33 -11.16 -19.62 1.87
CA TYR A 33 -10.27 -18.69 2.59
C TYR A 33 -10.43 -17.23 2.15
N SER A 34 -11.06 -16.99 1.00
CA SER A 34 -11.29 -15.66 0.47
C SER A 34 -12.42 -14.95 1.24
N PRO A 35 -12.31 -13.64 1.52
CA PRO A 35 -13.32 -12.85 2.25
C PRO A 35 -14.61 -12.58 1.43
N ILE A 36 -14.88 -13.36 0.39
CA ILE A 36 -16.05 -13.19 -0.48
C ILE A 36 -17.31 -13.66 0.26
N LYS A 37 -18.30 -12.77 0.35
CA LYS A 37 -19.62 -13.08 0.90
C LYS A 37 -20.45 -13.81 -0.15
N LEU A 38 -20.87 -15.02 0.21
CA LEU A 38 -21.67 -15.92 -0.62
C LEU A 38 -22.85 -16.40 0.22
N SER A 39 -24.00 -16.58 -0.42
CA SER A 39 -25.13 -17.25 0.23
C SER A 39 -24.72 -18.67 0.65
N LYS A 40 -25.30 -19.18 1.75
CA LYS A 40 -24.99 -20.53 2.25
C LYS A 40 -25.19 -21.61 1.18
N GLN A 41 -26.22 -21.46 0.34
CA GLN A 41 -26.51 -22.37 -0.78
C GLN A 41 -25.42 -22.34 -1.85
N LEU A 42 -24.97 -21.15 -2.27
CA LEU A 42 -23.90 -21.01 -3.27
C LEU A 42 -22.58 -21.56 -2.74
N ARG A 43 -22.24 -21.25 -1.48
CA ARG A 43 -21.02 -21.74 -0.84
C ARG A 43 -20.99 -23.27 -0.75
N ASN A 44 -22.11 -23.89 -0.36
CA ASN A 44 -22.20 -25.35 -0.33
C ASN A 44 -22.05 -25.98 -1.72
N LYS A 45 -22.65 -25.37 -2.75
CA LYS A 45 -22.52 -25.84 -4.12
C LYS A 45 -21.08 -25.74 -4.64
N ILE A 46 -20.38 -24.64 -4.34
CA ILE A 46 -18.99 -24.43 -4.76
C ILE A 46 -18.02 -25.38 -4.04
N ASN A 47 -18.25 -25.62 -2.74
CA ASN A 47 -17.41 -26.54 -1.98
C ASN A 47 -17.54 -28.00 -2.47
N ASN A 48 -18.72 -28.37 -2.98
CA ASN A 48 -19.03 -29.73 -3.44
C ASN A 48 -19.08 -29.84 -4.98
N LEU A 49 -18.30 -29.04 -5.71
CA LEU A 49 -18.22 -29.13 -7.16
C LEU A 49 -17.72 -30.52 -7.60
N SER A 50 -18.42 -31.12 -8.55
CA SER A 50 -18.01 -32.39 -9.15
C SER A 50 -16.76 -32.20 -10.03
N PRO A 51 -15.99 -33.27 -10.31
CA PRO A 51 -14.98 -33.23 -11.36
C PRO A 51 -15.63 -32.75 -12.67
N PHE A 52 -14.94 -31.90 -13.43
CA PHE A 52 -15.44 -31.29 -14.68
C PHE A 52 -16.65 -30.35 -14.52
N GLU A 53 -16.98 -29.93 -13.29
CA GLU A 53 -17.95 -28.86 -13.04
C GLU A 53 -17.24 -27.54 -12.72
N ASN A 54 -17.76 -26.46 -13.31
CA ASN A 54 -17.28 -25.09 -13.12
C ASN A 54 -18.39 -24.19 -12.56
N PHE A 55 -17.98 -23.21 -11.77
CA PHE A 55 -18.87 -22.21 -11.22
C PHE A 55 -18.36 -20.79 -11.48
N ILE A 56 -19.17 -19.96 -12.12
CA ILE A 56 -18.85 -18.55 -12.37
C ILE A 56 -19.55 -17.69 -11.32
N LEU A 57 -18.79 -16.88 -10.62
CA LEU A 57 -19.28 -15.84 -9.72
C LEU A 57 -19.18 -14.49 -10.41
N ILE A 58 -20.32 -13.85 -10.62
CA ILE A 58 -20.43 -12.52 -11.21
C ILE A 58 -20.65 -11.52 -10.07
N PRO A 59 -19.91 -10.40 -10.04
CA PRO A 59 -20.08 -9.39 -9.00
C PRO A 59 -21.46 -8.75 -9.10
N GLU A 60 -22.05 -8.41 -7.94
CA GLU A 60 -23.33 -7.73 -7.89
C GLU A 60 -23.33 -6.36 -8.60
N THR A 61 -22.19 -5.67 -8.70
CA THR A 61 -22.06 -4.47 -9.57
C THR A 61 -22.47 -4.72 -11.02
N GLN A 62 -22.34 -5.95 -11.51
CA GLN A 62 -22.65 -6.34 -12.89
C GLN A 62 -24.02 -7.04 -13.00
N LYS A 63 -24.89 -6.93 -11.98
CA LYS A 63 -26.22 -7.54 -11.97
C LYS A 63 -27.06 -7.17 -13.19
N ASN A 64 -26.98 -5.93 -13.66
CA ASN A 64 -27.71 -5.45 -14.84
C ASN A 64 -27.29 -6.20 -16.13
N ASN A 65 -26.04 -6.65 -16.19
CA ASN A 65 -25.47 -7.39 -17.32
C ASN A 65 -25.44 -8.91 -17.08
N TYR A 66 -26.06 -9.41 -16.01
CA TYR A 66 -25.90 -10.80 -15.55
C TYR A 66 -26.28 -11.83 -16.61
N SER A 67 -27.40 -11.64 -17.31
CA SER A 67 -27.88 -12.59 -18.33
C SER A 67 -26.91 -12.71 -19.51
N PHE A 68 -26.40 -11.57 -19.98
CA PHE A 68 -25.40 -11.49 -21.03
C PHE A 68 -24.08 -12.11 -20.60
N LEU A 69 -23.54 -11.72 -19.44
CA LEU A 69 -22.28 -12.22 -18.90
C LEU A 69 -22.34 -13.72 -18.64
N LYS A 70 -23.43 -14.21 -18.03
CA LYS A 70 -23.66 -15.64 -17.81
C LYS A 70 -23.58 -16.43 -19.11
N LYS A 71 -24.31 -16.02 -20.16
CA LYS A 71 -24.32 -16.72 -21.44
C LYS A 71 -22.95 -16.66 -22.12
N LYS A 72 -22.32 -15.49 -22.14
CA LYS A 72 -20.99 -15.29 -22.74
C LYS A 72 -19.94 -16.19 -22.10
N TRP A 73 -19.86 -16.21 -20.77
CA TRP A 73 -18.84 -16.96 -20.04
C TRP A 73 -19.06 -18.48 -20.06
N ILE A 74 -20.30 -18.93 -19.92
CA ILE A 74 -20.62 -20.36 -20.04
C ILE A 74 -20.23 -20.86 -21.45
N ASN A 75 -20.64 -20.16 -22.49
CA ASN A 75 -20.29 -20.52 -23.86
C ASN A 75 -18.78 -20.53 -24.09
N ASN A 76 -18.05 -19.55 -23.54
CA ASN A 76 -16.60 -19.49 -23.69
C ASN A 76 -15.91 -20.71 -23.09
N ILE A 77 -16.19 -21.00 -21.81
CA ILE A 77 -15.57 -22.11 -21.07
C ILE A 77 -15.92 -23.47 -21.71
N GLU A 78 -17.19 -23.68 -22.07
CA GLU A 78 -17.62 -24.96 -22.65
C GLU A 78 -17.10 -25.15 -24.09
N ASN A 79 -17.00 -24.09 -24.90
CA ASN A 79 -16.43 -24.19 -26.25
C ASN A 79 -14.92 -24.40 -26.22
N GLU A 80 -14.21 -23.74 -25.30
CA GLU A 80 -12.78 -23.96 -25.08
C GLU A 80 -12.53 -25.41 -24.67
N ALA A 81 -13.30 -25.94 -23.71
CA ALA A 81 -13.21 -27.34 -23.30
C ALA A 81 -13.45 -28.33 -24.44
N LYS A 82 -14.46 -28.09 -25.28
CA LYS A 82 -14.74 -28.92 -26.46
C LYS A 82 -13.63 -28.86 -27.50
N SER A 83 -13.00 -27.69 -27.66
CA SER A 83 -11.89 -27.52 -28.60
C SER A 83 -10.63 -28.22 -28.07
N SER A 84 -10.29 -28.01 -26.80
CA SER A 84 -9.18 -28.71 -26.14
C SER A 84 -9.35 -30.23 -26.10
N ALA A 85 -10.58 -30.74 -25.93
CA ALA A 85 -10.87 -32.17 -25.97
C ALA A 85 -10.70 -32.80 -27.36
N LYS A 86 -10.85 -32.02 -28.43
CA LYS A 86 -10.56 -32.49 -29.81
C LYS A 86 -9.07 -32.62 -30.04
N ASP A 87 -8.28 -31.70 -29.48
CA ASP A 87 -6.83 -31.64 -29.68
C ASP A 87 -6.06 -32.52 -28.66
N ASN A 88 -6.61 -32.74 -27.46
CA ASN A 88 -5.98 -33.49 -26.36
C ASN A 88 -6.95 -34.50 -25.73
N LYS A 89 -6.64 -35.81 -25.83
CA LYS A 89 -7.45 -36.94 -25.31
C LYS A 89 -7.67 -36.96 -23.79
N VAL A 90 -6.97 -36.12 -23.04
CA VAL A 90 -7.02 -36.07 -21.57
C VAL A 90 -8.09 -35.09 -21.06
N VAL A 91 -8.66 -34.27 -21.94
CA VAL A 91 -9.66 -33.26 -21.59
C VAL A 91 -11.06 -33.79 -21.86
N ASN A 92 -11.94 -33.73 -20.84
CA ASN A 92 -13.34 -34.13 -20.99
C ASN A 92 -14.14 -33.01 -21.67
N ALA A 93 -14.81 -33.33 -22.78
CA ALA A 93 -15.65 -32.38 -23.52
C ALA A 93 -16.94 -31.99 -22.79
N ASN A 94 -17.38 -32.77 -21.79
CA ASN A 94 -18.63 -32.58 -21.07
C ASN A 94 -18.43 -31.79 -19.78
N ILE A 95 -17.93 -30.56 -19.90
CA ILE A 95 -17.84 -29.62 -18.77
C ILE A 95 -19.20 -28.97 -18.55
N LYS A 96 -19.65 -28.93 -17.30
CA LYS A 96 -20.89 -28.25 -16.91
C LYS A 96 -20.56 -26.96 -16.18
N THR A 97 -21.00 -25.83 -16.71
CA THR A 97 -20.74 -24.53 -16.08
C THR A 97 -22.03 -23.90 -15.54
N THR A 98 -22.06 -23.58 -14.25
CA THR A 98 -23.15 -22.79 -13.64
C THR A 98 -22.66 -21.38 -13.29
N ALA A 99 -23.57 -20.40 -13.21
CA ALA A 99 -23.25 -19.05 -12.74
C ALA A 99 -24.12 -18.61 -11.55
N GLY A 100 -23.56 -17.77 -10.69
CA GLY A 100 -24.23 -17.14 -9.56
C GLY A 100 -23.73 -15.71 -9.33
N LEU A 101 -24.44 -14.95 -8.51
CA LEU A 101 -24.03 -13.62 -8.07
C LEU A 101 -23.32 -13.72 -6.71
N TYR A 102 -22.35 -12.85 -6.47
CA TYR A 102 -21.72 -12.69 -5.15
C TYR A 102 -21.82 -11.24 -4.66
N GLU A 103 -21.92 -11.08 -3.34
CA GLU A 103 -22.17 -9.79 -2.70
C GLU A 103 -20.96 -8.84 -2.76
N ASN A 104 -21.28 -7.57 -2.91
CA ASN A 104 -20.42 -6.54 -3.50
C ASN A 104 -19.26 -5.96 -2.66
N SER A 105 -18.76 -6.65 -1.63
CA SER A 105 -18.01 -5.92 -0.56
C SER A 105 -16.54 -6.27 -0.36
N ALA A 106 -15.87 -7.02 -1.24
CA ALA A 106 -14.47 -7.39 -1.00
C ALA A 106 -13.59 -7.17 -2.24
N ASN A 107 -12.61 -6.28 -2.09
CA ASN A 107 -11.41 -6.33 -2.90
C ASN A 107 -10.81 -7.72 -2.72
N VAL A 108 -10.68 -8.46 -3.82
CA VAL A 108 -10.17 -9.83 -3.76
C VAL A 108 -8.66 -9.72 -3.76
N PHE A 109 -8.04 -10.15 -2.67
CA PHE A 109 -6.59 -10.21 -2.61
C PHE A 109 -6.08 -11.32 -3.52
N VAL A 110 -5.11 -10.97 -4.36
CA VAL A 110 -4.45 -11.90 -5.27
C VAL A 110 -2.95 -11.68 -5.19
N TYR A 111 -2.21 -12.77 -5.29
CA TYR A 111 -0.77 -12.69 -5.47
C TYR A 111 -0.48 -12.14 -6.87
N PRO A 112 0.55 -11.29 -7.04
CA PRO A 112 0.98 -10.83 -8.36
C PRO A 112 1.27 -12.03 -9.24
N VAL A 113 0.69 -12.02 -10.43
CA VAL A 113 0.85 -13.09 -11.40
C VAL A 113 1.83 -12.62 -12.47
N PHE A 114 2.78 -13.47 -12.77
CA PHE A 114 3.76 -13.27 -13.82
C PHE A 114 3.24 -13.94 -15.09
N SER A 115 3.42 -13.28 -16.24
CA SER A 115 3.07 -13.84 -17.54
C SER A 115 3.98 -15.02 -17.89
N ASN A 116 3.65 -15.74 -18.96
CA ASN A 116 4.46 -16.85 -19.50
C ASN A 116 5.90 -16.44 -19.86
N GLY A 117 6.22 -15.14 -19.91
CA GLY A 117 7.57 -14.60 -20.11
C GLY A 117 8.25 -14.07 -18.84
N GLY A 118 7.71 -14.35 -17.64
CA GLY A 118 8.23 -13.84 -16.37
C GLY A 118 8.00 -12.34 -16.15
N GLN A 119 7.18 -11.70 -16.98
CA GLN A 119 6.84 -10.29 -16.82
C GLN A 119 5.74 -10.13 -15.79
N LEU A 120 5.89 -9.16 -14.89
CA LEU A 120 4.85 -8.84 -13.93
C LEU A 120 3.61 -8.32 -14.68
N THR A 121 2.51 -9.07 -14.64
CA THR A 121 1.27 -8.71 -15.35
C THR A 121 0.53 -7.58 -14.63
N SER A 122 0.65 -7.54 -13.30
CA SER A 122 0.10 -6.47 -12.47
C SER A 122 0.90 -6.29 -11.18
N ASN A 123 1.05 -5.04 -10.75
CA ASN A 123 1.61 -4.69 -9.44
C ASN A 123 0.53 -4.49 -8.36
N GLU A 124 -0.75 -4.64 -8.73
CA GLU A 124 -1.87 -4.52 -7.81
C GLU A 124 -2.22 -5.88 -7.21
N CYS A 125 -2.30 -5.93 -5.88
CA CYS A 125 -2.60 -7.17 -5.14
C CYS A 125 -4.09 -7.26 -4.75
N PHE A 126 -4.90 -6.28 -5.15
CA PHE A 126 -6.32 -6.21 -4.84
C PHE A 126 -7.09 -5.99 -6.13
N VAL A 127 -7.91 -6.97 -6.49
CA VAL A 127 -8.76 -6.88 -7.68
C VAL A 127 -10.15 -6.41 -7.27
N HIS A 128 -10.62 -5.36 -7.93
CA HIS A 128 -11.93 -4.77 -7.68
C HIS A 128 -13.00 -5.45 -8.52
N HIS A 129 -14.00 -6.06 -7.87
CA HIS A 129 -15.17 -6.68 -8.51
C HIS A 129 -14.83 -7.65 -9.68
N PRO A 130 -13.94 -8.63 -9.50
CA PRO A 130 -13.62 -9.58 -10.56
C PRO A 130 -14.77 -10.53 -10.85
N ILE A 131 -14.90 -10.98 -12.09
CA ILE A 131 -15.62 -12.22 -12.38
C ILE A 131 -14.74 -13.37 -11.91
N ILE A 132 -15.25 -14.29 -11.11
CA ILE A 132 -14.46 -15.38 -10.54
C ILE A 132 -14.92 -16.71 -11.11
N VAL A 133 -14.07 -17.37 -11.87
CA VAL A 133 -14.29 -18.71 -12.39
C VAL A 133 -13.67 -19.70 -11.40
N VAL A 134 -14.54 -20.42 -10.70
CA VAL A 134 -14.18 -21.43 -9.71
C VAL A 134 -14.25 -22.81 -10.36
N GLY A 135 -13.17 -23.57 -10.25
CA GLY A 135 -13.10 -24.93 -10.76
C GLY A 135 -12.41 -25.90 -9.81
N THR A 136 -12.44 -27.16 -10.20
CA THR A 136 -11.63 -28.24 -9.61
C THR A 136 -10.34 -28.42 -10.43
N PRO A 137 -9.32 -29.12 -9.94
CA PRO A 137 -8.12 -29.44 -10.73
C PRO A 137 -8.43 -30.17 -12.07
N TYR A 138 -9.60 -30.82 -12.16
CA TYR A 138 -10.08 -31.54 -13.35
C TYR A 138 -10.93 -30.68 -14.29
N SER A 139 -11.12 -29.40 -13.99
CA SER A 139 -12.06 -28.53 -14.71
C SER A 139 -11.56 -27.97 -16.05
N ASN A 140 -10.41 -28.43 -16.54
CA ASN A 140 -9.75 -27.94 -17.76
C ASN A 140 -9.44 -26.43 -17.79
N LEU A 141 -9.55 -25.72 -16.65
CA LEU A 141 -9.27 -24.28 -16.55
C LEU A 141 -7.76 -23.95 -16.56
N ALA A 142 -6.94 -24.72 -17.27
CA ALA A 142 -5.47 -24.66 -17.20
C ALA A 142 -4.92 -24.65 -15.75
N MET A 143 -5.66 -25.24 -14.80
CA MET A 143 -5.27 -25.36 -13.39
C MET A 143 -4.23 -26.46 -13.14
N TYR A 144 -3.74 -27.10 -14.20
CA TYR A 144 -2.65 -28.05 -14.11
C TYR A 144 -1.36 -27.31 -13.74
N PRO A 145 -0.54 -27.87 -12.83
CA PRO A 145 0.81 -27.37 -12.64
C PRO A 145 1.61 -27.66 -13.92
N ASP A 146 1.63 -26.72 -14.84
CA ASP A 146 2.65 -26.66 -15.89
C ASP A 146 3.94 -26.05 -15.31
N GLY A 147 5.05 -26.10 -16.06
CA GLY A 147 6.34 -25.54 -15.62
C GLY A 147 6.30 -24.04 -15.27
N TRP A 148 5.22 -23.36 -15.62
CA TRP A 148 4.99 -21.92 -15.43
C TRP A 148 4.07 -21.62 -14.24
N ASN A 149 3.32 -22.61 -13.74
CA ASN A 149 2.38 -22.52 -12.62
C ASN A 149 2.85 -23.23 -11.34
N VAL A 150 4.12 -23.68 -11.29
CA VAL A 150 4.71 -24.25 -10.07
C VAL A 150 4.85 -23.17 -9.00
N ARG A 151 3.95 -23.19 -8.01
CA ARG A 151 4.00 -22.28 -6.86
C ARG A 151 5.10 -22.71 -5.89
N ILE A 152 6.20 -21.98 -5.88
CA ILE A 152 7.32 -22.23 -4.95
C ILE A 152 7.02 -21.59 -3.59
N THR A 153 6.46 -22.35 -2.66
CA THR A 153 6.11 -21.86 -1.31
C THR A 153 7.34 -21.51 -0.46
N GLN A 154 8.50 -22.13 -0.72
CA GLN A 154 9.74 -21.95 0.05
C GLN A 154 10.92 -21.55 -0.86
N PRO A 155 10.97 -20.28 -1.32
CA PRO A 155 11.94 -19.82 -2.32
C PRO A 155 13.39 -19.91 -1.83
N THR A 156 13.63 -19.73 -0.53
CA THR A 156 14.97 -19.87 0.09
C THR A 156 15.50 -21.29 -0.02
N LYS A 157 14.69 -22.30 0.27
CA LYS A 157 15.10 -23.71 0.14
C LYS A 157 15.33 -24.09 -1.32
N VAL A 158 14.52 -23.57 -2.23
CA VAL A 158 14.71 -23.82 -3.66
C VAL A 158 15.97 -23.13 -4.17
N THR A 159 16.27 -21.90 -3.75
CA THR A 159 17.53 -21.22 -4.08
C THR A 159 18.76 -21.93 -3.50
N GLU A 160 18.68 -22.39 -2.25
CA GLU A 160 19.75 -23.21 -1.65
C GLU A 160 19.95 -24.52 -2.40
N PHE A 161 18.87 -25.20 -2.80
CA PHE A 161 18.93 -26.41 -3.62
C PHE A 161 19.57 -26.15 -4.99
N ILE A 162 19.17 -25.07 -5.68
CA ILE A 162 19.75 -24.68 -6.98
C ILE A 162 21.25 -24.42 -6.83
N LYS A 163 21.64 -23.65 -5.80
CA LYS A 163 23.04 -23.34 -5.51
C LYS A 163 23.83 -24.61 -5.19
N LYS A 164 23.29 -25.48 -4.33
CA LYS A 164 23.94 -26.75 -3.95
C LYS A 164 24.19 -27.66 -5.16
N ASN A 165 23.30 -27.64 -6.14
CA ASN A 165 23.38 -28.49 -7.32
C ASN A 165 23.95 -27.79 -8.56
N ASN A 166 24.51 -26.57 -8.43
CA ASN A 166 25.04 -25.77 -9.54
C ASN A 166 24.05 -25.56 -10.70
N LEU A 167 22.76 -25.48 -10.39
CA LEU A 167 21.68 -25.36 -11.38
C LEU A 167 21.38 -23.89 -11.75
N THR A 168 22.19 -22.94 -11.29
CA THR A 168 21.97 -21.50 -11.49
C THR A 168 21.93 -21.09 -12.96
N SER A 169 22.68 -21.77 -13.83
CA SER A 169 22.70 -21.49 -15.27
C SER A 169 21.46 -22.01 -16.02
N TYR A 170 20.71 -22.92 -15.40
CA TYR A 170 19.58 -23.63 -16.00
C TYR A 170 18.22 -23.13 -15.52
N MET A 171 18.20 -22.30 -14.48
CA MET A 171 16.96 -21.76 -13.94
C MET A 171 16.84 -20.26 -14.22
N GLY A 172 15.73 -19.88 -14.84
CA GLY A 172 15.30 -18.48 -14.91
C GLY A 172 14.89 -17.95 -13.53
N SER A 173 14.38 -16.72 -13.50
CA SER A 173 13.94 -16.06 -12.27
C SER A 173 12.85 -16.88 -11.54
N LEU A 174 13.08 -17.20 -10.26
CA LEU A 174 12.08 -17.78 -9.37
C LEU A 174 11.07 -16.70 -8.96
N THR A 175 10.13 -16.39 -9.84
CA THR A 175 9.07 -15.43 -9.51
C THR A 175 7.87 -16.18 -8.93
N ASN A 176 7.59 -15.95 -7.65
CA ASN A 176 6.33 -16.35 -7.02
C ASN A 176 5.69 -15.10 -6.44
N GLY A 177 4.42 -14.86 -6.75
CA GLY A 177 3.68 -13.74 -6.19
C GLY A 177 3.67 -13.72 -4.66
N LEU A 178 3.70 -14.88 -3.97
CA LEU A 178 3.86 -14.94 -2.49
C LEU A 178 5.19 -14.33 -2.04
N PHE A 179 6.29 -14.71 -2.70
CA PHE A 179 7.62 -14.21 -2.38
C PHE A 179 7.72 -12.72 -2.69
N SER A 180 7.23 -12.28 -3.86
CA SER A 180 7.22 -10.87 -4.25
C SER A 180 6.45 -10.00 -3.27
N ILE A 181 5.32 -10.49 -2.74
CA ILE A 181 4.57 -9.79 -1.69
C ILE A 181 5.35 -9.74 -0.37
N ASN A 182 5.97 -10.84 0.04
CA ASN A 182 6.74 -10.86 1.28
C ASN A 182 7.94 -9.90 1.24
N GLU A 183 8.65 -9.87 0.11
CA GLU A 183 9.72 -8.90 -0.15
C GLU A 183 9.20 -7.46 -0.12
N LYS A 184 8.03 -7.20 -0.70
CA LYS A 184 7.40 -5.87 -0.66
C LYS A 184 7.02 -5.47 0.75
N PHE A 185 6.47 -6.38 1.57
CA PHE A 185 6.19 -6.11 2.98
C PHE A 185 7.45 -5.82 3.78
N ASN A 186 8.51 -6.61 3.60
CA ASN A 186 9.81 -6.37 4.25
C ASN A 186 10.39 -5.02 3.82
N SER A 187 10.34 -4.68 2.53
CA SER A 187 10.81 -3.39 2.02
C SER A 187 10.03 -2.22 2.63
N VAL A 188 8.70 -2.31 2.71
CA VAL A 188 7.84 -1.27 3.31
C VAL A 188 8.13 -1.14 4.81
N LYS A 189 8.31 -2.26 5.53
CA LYS A 189 8.68 -2.27 6.94
C LYS A 189 10.03 -1.56 7.16
N ASN A 190 11.05 -1.93 6.39
CA ASN A 190 12.38 -1.32 6.48
C ASN A 190 12.33 0.18 6.17
N LYS A 191 11.59 0.60 5.13
CA LYS A 191 11.39 2.02 4.81
C LYS A 191 10.74 2.78 5.96
N LYS A 192 9.73 2.18 6.62
CA LYS A 192 9.09 2.77 7.79
C LYS A 192 10.06 2.95 8.95
N GLU A 193 10.88 1.93 9.25
CA GLU A 193 11.88 2.00 10.33
C GLU A 193 12.93 3.08 10.07
N ILE A 194 13.46 3.16 8.85
CA ILE A 194 14.40 4.21 8.43
C ILE A 194 13.76 5.60 8.57
N LEU A 195 12.50 5.75 8.13
CA LEU A 195 11.79 7.03 8.21
C LEU A 195 11.54 7.45 9.66
N LEU A 196 11.24 6.51 10.56
CA LEU A 196 11.13 6.79 12.00
C LEU A 196 12.45 7.27 12.59
N ILE A 197 13.56 6.59 12.31
CA ILE A 197 14.89 6.99 12.79
C ILE A 197 15.25 8.38 12.24
N SER A 198 15.05 8.61 10.95
CA SER A 198 15.30 9.91 10.32
C SER A 198 14.46 11.02 10.96
N THR A 199 13.19 10.76 11.26
CA THR A 199 12.30 11.74 11.90
C THR A 199 12.79 12.10 13.31
N ILE A 200 13.22 11.11 14.11
CA ILE A 200 13.77 11.35 15.46
C ILE A 200 15.03 12.21 15.38
N ILE A 201 15.95 11.87 14.48
CA ILE A 201 17.19 12.64 14.27
C ILE A 201 16.87 14.09 13.86
N SER A 202 15.93 14.29 12.94
CA SER A 202 15.48 15.62 12.52
C SER A 202 14.88 16.43 13.67
N ILE A 203 14.07 15.82 14.54
CA ILE A 203 13.51 16.49 15.72
C ILE A 203 14.62 16.90 16.68
N VAL A 204 15.56 16.00 17.01
CA VAL A 204 16.69 16.29 17.91
C VAL A 204 17.56 17.42 17.35
N SER A 205 17.91 17.34 16.06
CA SER A 205 18.69 18.37 15.37
C SER A 205 17.99 19.72 15.40
N SER A 206 16.67 19.74 15.18
CA SER A 206 15.88 20.97 15.23
C SER A 206 15.85 21.58 16.63
N ILE A 207 15.66 20.77 17.68
CA ILE A 207 15.70 21.25 19.08
C ILE A 207 17.07 21.86 19.41
N LEU A 208 18.15 21.21 18.99
CA LEU A 208 19.51 21.70 19.21
C LEU A 208 19.73 23.04 18.49
N LEU A 209 19.32 23.15 17.23
CA LEU A 209 19.44 24.38 16.44
C LEU A 209 18.64 25.53 17.08
N LEU A 210 17.42 25.25 17.54
CA LEU A 210 16.58 26.23 18.24
C LEU A 210 17.21 26.69 19.55
N MET A 211 17.75 25.77 20.35
CA MET A 211 18.48 26.13 21.57
C MET A 211 19.68 27.03 21.27
N LEU A 212 20.43 26.74 20.21
CA LEU A 212 21.61 27.49 19.80
C LEU A 212 21.23 28.91 19.36
N ILE A 213 20.24 29.06 18.49
CA ILE A 213 19.76 30.38 18.02
C ILE A 213 19.28 31.24 19.20
N ASN A 214 18.48 30.66 20.11
CA ASN A 214 17.99 31.41 21.26
C ASN A 214 19.13 31.81 22.21
N THR A 215 20.11 30.92 22.41
CA THR A 215 21.30 31.23 23.24
C THR A 215 22.09 32.40 22.65
N ILE A 216 22.33 32.39 21.33
CA ILE A 216 23.01 33.49 20.63
C ILE A 216 22.23 34.80 20.79
N TYR A 217 20.90 34.75 20.66
CA TYR A 217 20.03 35.91 20.85
C TYR A 217 20.18 36.54 22.25
N PHE A 218 20.12 35.72 23.30
CA PHE A 218 20.30 36.21 24.67
C PHE A 218 21.72 36.76 24.90
N TYR A 219 22.74 36.07 24.38
CA TYR A 219 24.14 36.48 24.54
C TYR A 219 24.43 37.83 23.88
N GLN A 220 24.05 38.01 22.61
CA GLN A 220 24.27 39.26 21.88
C GLN A 220 23.50 40.43 22.47
N GLY A 221 22.27 40.19 22.92
CA GLY A 221 21.40 41.23 23.48
C GLY A 221 21.60 41.52 24.96
N ARG A 222 22.44 40.75 25.68
CA ARG A 222 22.53 40.75 27.15
C ARG A 222 22.66 42.15 27.78
N LYS A 223 23.59 42.97 27.29
CA LYS A 223 23.80 44.34 27.81
C LYS A 223 22.59 45.23 27.57
N LYS A 224 22.00 45.18 26.36
CA LYS A 224 20.83 45.97 26.00
C LYS A 224 19.62 45.57 26.85
N PHE A 225 19.35 44.28 26.98
CA PHE A 225 18.24 43.76 27.77
C PHE A 225 18.37 44.13 29.25
N PHE A 226 19.60 44.12 29.79
CA PHE A 226 19.86 44.54 31.15
C PHE A 226 19.53 46.02 31.40
N ILE A 227 19.97 46.92 30.51
CA ILE A 227 19.67 48.35 30.59
C ILE A 227 18.16 48.61 30.46
N GLU A 228 17.49 47.95 29.51
CA GLU A 228 16.04 48.10 29.32
C GLU A 228 15.24 47.60 30.52
N ARG A 229 15.74 46.57 31.22
CA ARG A 229 15.15 46.07 32.45
C ARG A 229 15.34 47.02 33.63
N LEU A 230 16.52 47.67 33.74
CA LEU A 230 16.75 48.73 34.74
C LEU A 230 15.85 49.95 34.48
N ALA A 231 15.55 50.24 33.21
CA ALA A 231 14.56 51.25 32.82
C ALA A 231 13.10 50.86 33.11
N GLY A 232 12.86 49.73 33.79
CA GLY A 232 11.52 49.30 34.22
C GLY A 232 10.68 48.62 33.13
N LYS A 233 11.24 48.32 31.96
CA LYS A 233 10.48 47.61 30.91
C LYS A 233 10.18 46.17 31.33
N SER A 234 8.96 45.71 31.02
CA SER A 234 8.55 44.32 31.22
C SER A 234 9.29 43.38 30.27
N MET A 235 9.48 42.12 30.67
CA MET A 235 10.23 41.11 29.88
C MET A 235 9.62 40.89 28.48
N LEU A 236 8.29 40.94 28.37
CA LEU A 236 7.60 40.83 27.08
C LEU A 236 7.90 42.01 26.16
N ALA A 237 8.02 43.22 26.71
CA ALA A 237 8.33 44.42 25.94
C ALA A 237 9.76 44.37 25.37
N ILE A 238 10.72 43.85 26.15
CA ILE A 238 12.12 43.70 25.74
C ILE A 238 12.25 42.73 24.56
N HIS A 239 11.51 41.61 24.58
CA HIS A 239 11.63 40.55 23.58
C HIS A 239 10.54 40.57 22.49
N LYS A 240 9.67 41.59 22.48
CA LYS A 240 8.51 41.69 21.58
C LYS A 240 8.89 41.50 20.10
N ASN A 241 9.89 42.24 19.63
CA ASN A 241 10.28 42.19 18.21
C ASN A 241 10.80 40.81 17.80
N TYR A 242 11.55 40.15 18.69
CA TYR A 242 12.04 38.80 18.44
C TYR A 242 10.89 37.79 18.33
N LEU A 243 9.94 37.84 19.27
CA LEU A 243 8.77 36.96 19.23
C LEU A 243 7.90 37.20 17.99
N ILE A 244 7.73 38.46 17.56
CA ILE A 244 6.99 38.80 16.33
C ILE A 244 7.67 38.15 15.12
N VAL A 245 9.00 38.25 14.99
CA VAL A 245 9.73 37.65 13.86
C VAL A 245 9.59 36.13 13.85
N VAL A 246 9.73 35.47 15.01
CA VAL A 246 9.57 34.01 15.13
C VAL A 246 8.17 33.56 14.73
N VAL A 247 7.13 34.26 15.20
CA VAL A 247 5.74 33.96 14.85
C VAL A 247 5.50 34.20 13.35
N ALA A 248 5.97 35.32 12.82
CA ALA A 248 5.80 35.68 11.40
C ALA A 248 6.42 34.63 10.46
N ILE A 249 7.64 34.18 10.76
CA ILE A 249 8.31 33.13 9.97
C ILE A 249 7.53 31.81 10.05
N ASN A 250 7.04 31.43 11.23
CA ASN A 250 6.25 30.20 11.38
C ASN A 250 4.93 30.28 10.59
N VAL A 251 4.22 31.40 10.67
CA VAL A 251 2.98 31.63 9.90
C VAL A 251 3.26 31.56 8.40
N PHE A 252 4.38 32.13 7.94
CA PHE A 252 4.77 32.07 6.53
C PHE A 252 5.04 30.62 6.08
N ILE A 253 5.72 29.81 6.89
CA ILE A 253 5.94 28.39 6.61
C ILE A 253 4.61 27.62 6.58
N THR A 254 3.70 27.88 7.52
CA THR A 254 2.36 27.25 7.51
C THR A 254 1.56 27.61 6.26
N LEU A 255 1.61 28.86 5.81
CA LEU A 255 0.96 29.30 4.58
C LEU A 255 1.53 28.59 3.34
N ILE A 256 2.85 28.38 3.28
CA ILE A 256 3.49 27.60 2.21
C ILE A 256 2.98 26.15 2.22
N CYS A 257 2.91 25.50 3.39
CA CYS A 257 2.38 24.14 3.51
C CYS A 257 0.92 24.04 3.03
N LEU A 258 0.09 25.02 3.36
CA LEU A 258 -1.31 25.10 2.90
C LEU A 258 -1.39 25.31 1.39
N PHE A 259 -0.57 26.21 0.83
CA PHE A 259 -0.52 26.48 -0.61
C PHE A 259 -0.14 25.23 -1.41
N LEU A 260 0.81 24.44 -0.91
CA LEU A 260 1.23 23.18 -1.53
C LEU A 260 0.21 22.04 -1.36
N ARG A 261 -0.94 22.28 -0.71
CA ARG A 261 -1.96 21.28 -0.37
C ARG A 261 -1.34 20.05 0.31
N ALA A 262 -0.37 20.30 1.19
CA ALA A 262 0.29 19.24 1.92
C ALA A 262 -0.72 18.52 2.81
N TYR A 263 -0.46 17.24 3.07
CA TYR A 263 -1.29 16.43 3.95
C TYR A 263 -1.48 17.09 5.33
N LEU A 264 -2.62 16.87 5.98
CA LEU A 264 -3.01 17.57 7.21
C LEU A 264 -1.96 17.44 8.32
N LEU A 265 -1.34 16.26 8.48
CA LEU A 265 -0.25 16.07 9.46
C LEU A 265 0.97 16.97 9.18
N VAL A 266 1.30 17.21 7.91
CA VAL A 266 2.45 18.04 7.52
C VAL A 266 2.18 19.51 7.86
N THR A 267 0.94 19.96 7.69
CA THR A 267 0.52 21.34 8.00
C THR A 267 0.53 21.63 9.50
N LEU A 268 0.34 20.61 10.35
CA LEU A 268 0.44 20.73 11.81
C LEU A 268 1.88 20.88 12.32
N THR A 269 2.87 20.38 11.57
CA THR A 269 4.29 20.40 11.94
C THR A 269 4.80 21.80 12.36
N PRO A 270 4.63 22.89 11.58
CA PRO A 270 5.10 24.22 11.98
C PRO A 270 4.44 24.75 13.26
N ILE A 271 3.18 24.39 13.53
CA ILE A 271 2.49 24.79 14.76
C ILE A 271 3.13 24.12 15.98
N ILE A 272 3.45 22.83 15.87
CA ILE A 272 4.16 22.08 16.93
C ILE A 272 5.54 22.69 17.18
N TYR A 273 6.27 23.06 16.11
CA TYR A 273 7.55 23.74 16.24
C TYR A 273 7.45 25.09 16.92
N LEU A 274 6.43 25.89 16.61
CA LEU A 274 6.20 27.17 17.29
C LEU A 274 6.03 26.99 18.81
N LEU A 275 5.23 25.98 19.23
CA LEU A 275 5.05 25.67 20.65
C LEU A 275 6.36 25.24 21.32
N LEU A 276 7.18 24.43 20.65
CA LEU A 276 8.50 24.05 21.14
C LEU A 276 9.42 25.26 21.33
N ILE A 277 9.47 26.16 20.34
CA ILE A 277 10.29 27.38 20.40
C ILE A 277 9.88 28.25 21.59
N LEU A 278 8.58 28.50 21.75
CA LEU A 278 8.04 29.32 22.85
C LEU A 278 8.32 28.69 24.22
N SER A 279 8.23 27.36 24.32
CA SER A 279 8.54 26.62 25.56
C SER A 279 10.02 26.74 25.93
N ILE A 280 10.92 26.45 24.98
CA ILE A 280 12.38 26.55 25.18
C ILE A 280 12.77 28.00 25.53
N PHE A 281 12.22 28.98 24.81
CA PHE A 281 12.45 30.40 25.07
C PHE A 281 12.03 30.79 26.50
N SER A 282 10.86 30.33 26.94
CA SER A 282 10.36 30.60 28.30
C SER A 282 11.25 30.00 29.39
N ILE A 283 11.79 28.79 29.16
CA ILE A 283 12.72 28.14 30.09
C ILE A 283 14.04 28.93 30.17
N GLN A 284 14.59 29.33 29.03
CA GLN A 284 15.85 30.09 28.97
C GLN A 284 15.70 31.48 29.59
N LEU A 285 14.57 32.16 29.36
CA LEU A 285 14.27 33.45 29.97
C LEU A 285 14.23 33.37 31.51
N LYS A 286 13.67 32.29 32.08
CA LYS A 286 13.69 32.04 33.53
C LYS A 286 15.12 31.84 34.06
N ARG A 287 15.96 31.10 33.33
CA ARG A 287 17.37 30.88 33.71
C ARG A 287 18.18 32.18 33.68
N GLU A 288 18.04 32.98 32.62
CA GLU A 288 18.64 34.32 32.51
C GLU A 288 18.22 35.26 33.67
N LYS A 289 16.96 35.19 34.10
CA LYS A 289 16.50 35.98 35.26
C LYS A 289 17.25 35.60 36.53
N GLN A 290 17.45 34.31 36.79
CA GLN A 290 18.17 33.84 37.98
C GLN A 290 19.65 34.24 37.94
N LEU A 291 20.32 34.07 36.79
CA LEU A 291 21.73 34.43 36.62
C LEU A 291 21.98 35.94 36.80
N ASN A 292 21.09 36.79 36.28
CA ASN A 292 21.24 38.23 36.46
C ASN A 292 20.94 38.70 37.90
N ILE A 293 20.12 37.96 38.67
CA ILE A 293 19.90 38.25 40.10
C ILE A 293 21.14 37.89 40.92
N LEU A 294 21.79 36.76 40.62
CA LEU A 294 23.04 36.35 41.27
C LEU A 294 24.16 37.38 41.03
N TYR A 295 24.32 37.82 39.77
CA TYR A 295 25.30 38.85 39.42
C TYR A 295 25.06 40.20 40.14
N LEU A 296 23.79 40.59 40.35
CA LEU A 296 23.43 41.78 41.11
C LEU A 296 23.68 41.63 42.62
N LYS A 297 23.76 40.40 43.13
CA LYS A 297 24.09 40.11 44.53
C LYS A 297 25.60 40.02 44.78
N GLY A 298 26.43 40.07 43.73
CA GLY A 298 27.89 40.00 43.86
C GLY A 298 28.44 38.60 44.14
N GLU A 299 27.66 37.55 43.88
CA GLU A 299 28.11 36.15 43.85
C GLU A 299 28.51 35.71 42.43
#